data_AF-C6HWR3-F1
#
_entry.id   AF-C6HWR3-F1
#
_cell.length_a   1.000
_cell.length_b   1.000
_cell.length_c   1.000
_cell.angle_alpha   90.00
_cell.angle_beta   90.00
_cell.angle_gamma   90.00
#
_symmetry.space_group_name_H-M   'P 1'
#
loop_
_entity.id
_entity.type
_entity.pdbx_description
1 polymer ?
#
loop_
_entity_poly.entity_id
_entity_poly.type
_entity_poly.pdbx_seq_one_letter_code
_entity_poly.pdbx_strand_id
1 'polypeptide(L)'
;MAINTEMIKAHGAAIKGLGTQVTTYFYNYMFAHFPEVRKMFPETMTTQQERLFNSLVYISMNIDNPTALVPYLERLGEGHIKYDTRPEHYDAVGVSLMKTLEHFLGAAWTPEVAATWSEAYNLAAKVMAESAHKAMDPSRYKPLASNGVPVS
;
A
#
# COMPACT_ATOMS: atom_id res chain seq x y z
N MET A 1 9.65 4.36 18.27
CA MET A 1 9.64 3.07 19.01
C MET A 1 10.10 2.00 18.03
N ALA A 2 10.26 0.74 18.43
CA ALA A 2 10.41 -0.34 17.45
C ALA A 2 9.00 -0.77 16.99
N ILE A 3 8.82 -1.02 15.69
CA ILE A 3 7.56 -1.55 15.15
C ILE A 3 7.27 -2.91 15.81
N ASN A 4 6.12 -3.05 16.47
CA ASN A 4 5.65 -4.34 16.99
C ASN A 4 5.08 -5.20 15.84
N THR A 5 5.95 -6.02 15.25
CA THR A 5 5.60 -6.87 14.09
C THR A 5 4.65 -8.00 14.44
N GLU A 6 4.71 -8.55 15.65
CA GLU A 6 3.79 -9.58 16.13
C GLU A 6 2.35 -9.06 16.22
N MET A 7 2.20 -7.84 16.74
CA MET A 7 0.91 -7.15 16.79
C MET A 7 0.33 -6.93 15.39
N ILE A 8 1.14 -6.47 14.42
CA ILE A 8 0.68 -6.28 13.04
C ILE A 8 0.25 -7.61 12.42
N LYS A 9 0.99 -8.69 12.63
CA LYS A 9 0.61 -10.03 12.17
C LYS A 9 -0.71 -10.49 12.80
N ALA A 10 -0.88 -10.32 14.11
CA ALA A 10 -2.11 -10.71 14.80
C ALA A 10 -3.34 -9.97 14.26
N HIS A 11 -3.23 -8.65 14.08
CA HIS A 11 -4.29 -7.84 13.50
C HIS A 11 -4.56 -8.20 12.02
N GLY A 12 -3.50 -8.41 11.23
CA GLY A 12 -3.60 -8.86 9.84
C GLY A 12 -4.34 -10.20 9.71
N ALA A 13 -4.09 -11.14 10.63
CA ALA A 13 -4.80 -12.41 10.71
C ALA A 13 -6.27 -12.24 11.10
N ALA A 14 -6.57 -11.34 12.05
CA ALA A 14 -7.94 -11.04 12.46
C ALA A 14 -8.78 -10.45 11.31
N ILE A 15 -8.22 -9.52 10.54
CA ILE A 15 -8.94 -8.91 9.41
C ILE A 15 -9.02 -9.82 8.18
N LYS A 16 -8.14 -10.81 8.05
CA LYS A 16 -8.16 -11.77 6.93
C LYS A 16 -9.50 -12.51 6.82
N GLY A 17 -10.17 -12.78 7.94
CA GLY A 17 -11.48 -13.43 7.97
C GLY A 17 -12.64 -12.56 7.45
N LEU A 18 -12.44 -11.25 7.34
CA LEU A 18 -13.49 -10.29 6.96
C LEU A 18 -13.63 -10.11 5.44
N GLY A 19 -12.62 -10.52 4.67
CA GLY A 19 -12.63 -10.46 3.21
C GLY A 19 -12.77 -9.04 2.65
N THR A 20 -13.51 -8.90 1.54
CA THR A 20 -13.67 -7.64 0.80
C THR A 20 -14.45 -6.56 1.55
N GLN A 21 -15.04 -6.85 2.72
CA GLN A 21 -15.64 -5.84 3.59
C GLN A 21 -14.59 -4.81 4.05
N VAL A 22 -13.37 -5.26 4.32
CA VAL A 22 -12.25 -4.40 4.73
C VAL A 22 -11.95 -3.37 3.63
N THR A 23 -11.81 -3.84 2.39
CA THR A 23 -11.49 -2.94 1.27
C THR A 23 -12.69 -2.12 0.81
N THR A 24 -13.91 -2.60 1.00
CA THR A 24 -15.12 -1.79 0.79
C THR A 24 -15.15 -0.59 1.73
N TYR A 25 -14.92 -0.81 3.03
CA TYR A 25 -14.84 0.29 4.00
C TYR A 25 -13.71 1.26 3.62
N PHE A 26 -12.53 0.74 3.30
CA PHE A 26 -11.38 1.54 2.89
C PHE A 26 -11.70 2.47 1.71
N TYR A 27 -12.24 1.94 0.61
CA TYR A 27 -12.55 2.77 -0.56
C TYR A 27 -13.68 3.76 -0.31
N ASN A 28 -14.70 3.36 0.46
CA ASN A 28 -15.78 4.28 0.83
C ASN A 28 -15.25 5.45 1.65
N TYR A 29 -14.39 5.18 2.65
CA TYR A 29 -13.75 6.22 3.43
C TYR A 29 -12.89 7.12 2.55
N MET A 30 -12.03 6.52 1.72
CA MET A 30 -11.10 7.25 0.87
C MET A 30 -11.83 8.17 -0.11
N PHE A 31 -12.85 7.68 -0.82
CA PHE A 31 -13.57 8.50 -1.80
C PHE A 31 -14.48 9.55 -1.17
N ALA A 32 -14.91 9.35 0.08
CA ALA A 32 -15.68 10.37 0.81
C ALA A 32 -14.80 11.53 1.31
N HIS A 33 -13.54 11.26 1.68
CA HIS A 33 -12.65 12.26 2.30
C HIS A 33 -11.57 12.80 1.35
N PHE A 34 -11.26 12.06 0.29
CA PHE A 34 -10.26 12.38 -0.74
C PHE A 34 -10.88 12.17 -2.13
N PRO A 35 -11.97 12.89 -2.47
CA PRO A 35 -12.72 12.65 -3.72
C PRO A 35 -11.87 12.84 -4.98
N GLU A 36 -10.80 13.62 -4.92
CA GLU A 36 -9.85 13.85 -6.01
C GLU A 36 -9.15 12.58 -6.48
N VAL A 37 -8.99 11.58 -5.61
CA VAL A 37 -8.35 10.31 -5.97
C VAL A 37 -9.28 9.38 -6.74
N ARG A 38 -10.61 9.59 -6.70
CA ARG A 38 -11.60 8.67 -7.31
C ARG A 38 -11.35 8.44 -8.80
N LYS A 39 -10.91 9.49 -9.52
CA LYS A 39 -10.61 9.44 -10.96
C LYS A 39 -9.42 8.55 -11.33
N MET A 40 -8.60 8.16 -10.36
CA MET A 40 -7.46 7.27 -10.55
C MET A 40 -7.87 5.79 -10.55
N PHE A 41 -9.11 5.49 -10.17
CA PHE A 41 -9.62 4.12 -10.03
C PHE A 41 -10.69 3.81 -11.09
N PRO A 42 -10.82 2.53 -11.50
CA PRO A 42 -11.85 2.13 -12.46
C PRO A 42 -13.28 2.35 -11.93
N GLU A 43 -14.26 2.27 -12.81
CA GLU A 43 -15.68 2.27 -12.42
C GLU A 43 -16.02 1.00 -11.64
N THR A 44 -15.65 -0.16 -12.18
CA THR A 44 -15.82 -1.46 -11.53
C THR A 44 -14.68 -1.75 -10.57
N MET A 45 -15.00 -1.87 -9.28
CA MET A 45 -14.01 -1.95 -8.20
C MET A 45 -13.71 -3.36 -7.69
N THR A 46 -14.47 -4.39 -8.07
CA THR A 46 -14.37 -5.74 -7.47
C THR A 46 -12.95 -6.30 -7.50
N THR A 47 -12.32 -6.35 -8.68
CA THR A 47 -10.94 -6.84 -8.81
C THR A 47 -9.94 -5.96 -8.06
N GLN A 48 -10.19 -4.65 -7.97
CA GLN A 48 -9.31 -3.71 -7.29
C GLN A 48 -9.42 -3.85 -5.76
N GLN A 49 -10.60 -4.14 -5.24
CA GLN A 49 -10.86 -4.49 -3.85
C GLN A 49 -10.17 -5.78 -3.44
N GLU A 50 -10.22 -6.82 -4.28
CA GLU A 50 -9.52 -8.08 -4.03
C GLU A 50 -8.00 -7.91 -4.04
N ARG A 51 -7.46 -7.17 -5.03
CA ARG A 51 -6.02 -6.90 -5.13
C ARG A 51 -5.49 -6.14 -3.92
N LEU A 52 -6.19 -5.09 -3.49
CA LEU A 52 -5.81 -4.33 -2.31
C LEU A 52 -5.86 -5.22 -1.06
N PHE A 53 -6.93 -6.01 -0.90
CA PHE A 53 -7.08 -6.89 0.25
C PHE A 53 -5.94 -7.90 0.35
N ASN A 54 -5.64 -8.58 -0.75
CA ASN A 54 -4.54 -9.54 -0.82
C ASN A 54 -3.18 -8.89 -0.53
N SER A 55 -2.97 -7.67 -1.00
CA SER A 55 -1.73 -6.92 -0.74
C SER A 55 -1.60 -6.55 0.74
N LEU A 56 -2.67 -6.04 1.38
CA LEU A 56 -2.67 -5.72 2.81
C LEU A 56 -2.43 -6.96 3.68
N VAL A 57 -3.07 -8.09 3.36
CA VAL A 57 -2.83 -9.36 4.06
C VAL A 57 -1.37 -9.80 3.85
N TYR A 58 -0.86 -9.78 2.62
CA TYR A 58 0.52 -10.18 2.34
C TYR A 58 1.53 -9.34 3.12
N ILE A 59 1.40 -8.01 3.09
CA ILE A 59 2.28 -7.07 3.81
C ILE A 59 2.23 -7.36 5.31
N SER A 60 1.03 -7.51 5.88
CA SER A 60 0.86 -7.75 7.32
C SER A 60 1.48 -9.07 7.76
N MET A 61 1.37 -10.13 6.94
CA MET A 61 1.91 -11.46 7.23
C MET A 61 3.43 -11.55 7.07
N ASN A 62 4.05 -10.66 6.28
CA ASN A 62 5.49 -10.65 5.99
C ASN A 62 6.22 -9.45 6.62
N ILE A 63 5.59 -8.75 7.57
CA ILE A 63 6.10 -7.51 8.16
C ILE A 63 7.46 -7.70 8.88
N ASP A 64 7.79 -8.92 9.28
CA ASP A 64 9.06 -9.33 9.90
C ASP A 64 9.99 -10.08 8.93
N ASN A 65 9.67 -10.14 7.64
CA ASN A 65 10.48 -10.75 6.59
C ASN A 65 10.91 -9.71 5.53
N PRO A 66 11.91 -8.86 5.83
CA PRO A 66 12.36 -7.81 4.90
C PRO A 66 12.80 -8.35 3.54
N THR A 67 13.41 -9.54 3.50
CA THR A 67 13.89 -10.18 2.26
C THR A 67 12.76 -10.48 1.27
N ALA A 68 11.55 -10.76 1.77
CA ALA A 68 10.36 -10.93 0.93
C ALA A 68 9.61 -9.61 0.73
N LEU A 69 9.46 -8.82 1.80
CA LEU A 69 8.59 -7.65 1.81
C LEU A 69 9.16 -6.47 1.01
N VAL A 70 10.46 -6.18 1.11
CA VAL A 70 11.06 -5.03 0.41
C VAL A 70 10.95 -5.17 -1.11
N PRO A 71 11.36 -6.29 -1.75
CA PRO A 71 11.21 -6.45 -3.20
C PRO A 71 9.75 -6.40 -3.67
N TYR A 72 8.82 -6.87 -2.85
CA TYR A 72 7.39 -6.78 -3.14
C TYR A 72 6.91 -5.32 -3.15
N LEU A 73 7.27 -4.53 -2.12
CA LEU A 73 6.92 -3.11 -2.04
C LEU A 73 7.57 -2.29 -3.15
N GLU A 74 8.82 -2.57 -3.51
CA GLU A 74 9.48 -1.90 -4.63
C GLU A 74 8.70 -2.11 -5.93
N ARG A 75 8.37 -3.36 -6.28
CA ARG A 75 7.56 -3.67 -7.47
C ARG A 75 6.18 -3.02 -7.44
N LEU A 76 5.55 -2.95 -6.27
CA LEU A 76 4.29 -2.22 -6.12
C LEU A 76 4.48 -0.72 -6.38
N GLY A 77 5.54 -0.11 -5.84
CA GLY A 77 5.90 1.29 -6.08
C GLY A 77 6.09 1.60 -7.57
N GLU A 78 6.93 0.83 -8.26
CA GLU A 78 7.14 0.95 -9.71
C GLU A 78 5.81 0.79 -10.47
N GLY A 79 5.01 -0.20 -10.08
CA GLY A 79 3.70 -0.46 -10.66
C GLY A 79 2.68 0.67 -10.46
N HIS A 80 2.89 1.58 -9.51
CA HIS A 80 2.02 2.74 -9.27
C HIS A 80 2.34 3.95 -10.17
N ILE A 81 3.49 3.97 -10.84
CA ILE A 81 3.88 5.05 -11.77
C ILE A 81 2.86 5.22 -12.89
N LYS A 82 2.36 4.12 -13.47
CA LYS A 82 1.36 4.16 -14.56
C LYS A 82 0.04 4.83 -14.19
N TYR A 83 -0.21 5.06 -12.89
CA TYR A 83 -1.40 5.73 -12.39
C TYR A 83 -1.14 7.20 -12.00
N ASP A 84 0.04 7.74 -12.32
CA ASP A 84 0.47 9.09 -11.90
C ASP A 84 0.38 9.27 -10.37
N THR A 85 0.84 8.26 -9.63
CA THR A 85 0.79 8.29 -8.17
C THR A 85 1.84 9.26 -7.63
N ARG A 86 1.39 10.25 -6.85
CA ARG A 86 2.22 11.31 -6.25
C ARG A 86 2.25 11.16 -4.73
N PRO A 87 3.21 11.81 -4.03
CA PRO A 87 3.35 11.71 -2.57
C PRO A 87 2.04 11.94 -1.80
N GLU A 88 1.24 12.93 -2.18
CA GLU A 88 -0.04 13.24 -1.53
C GLU A 88 -1.08 12.10 -1.61
N HIS A 89 -0.97 11.21 -2.61
CA HIS A 89 -1.87 10.06 -2.71
C HIS A 89 -1.56 9.00 -1.64
N TYR A 90 -0.30 8.92 -1.17
CA TYR A 90 0.06 8.04 -0.05
C TYR A 90 -0.55 8.55 1.27
N ASP A 91 -0.71 9.85 1.46
CA ASP A 91 -1.37 10.36 2.67
C ASP A 91 -2.85 9.95 2.71
N ALA A 92 -3.56 10.08 1.58
CA ALA A 92 -4.96 9.66 1.46
C ALA A 92 -5.14 8.16 1.77
N VAL A 93 -4.25 7.33 1.25
CA VAL A 93 -4.23 5.87 1.51
C VAL A 93 -3.94 5.60 3.00
N GLY A 94 -2.97 6.28 3.59
CA GLY A 94 -2.58 6.11 4.98
C GLY A 94 -3.73 6.41 5.94
N VAL A 95 -4.36 7.58 5.78
CA VAL A 95 -5.52 7.97 6.60
C VAL A 95 -6.67 6.97 6.45
N SER A 96 -6.97 6.56 5.23
CA SER A 96 -8.06 5.61 4.95
C SER A 96 -7.78 4.23 5.54
N LEU A 97 -6.53 3.77 5.50
CA LEU A 97 -6.11 2.52 6.12
C LEU A 97 -6.24 2.57 7.66
N MET A 98 -5.75 3.63 8.30
CA MET A 98 -5.87 3.76 9.77
C MET A 98 -7.32 3.78 10.21
N LYS A 99 -8.19 4.48 9.48
CA LYS A 99 -9.63 4.54 9.77
C LYS A 99 -10.33 3.20 9.56
N THR A 100 -9.87 2.43 8.58
CA THR A 100 -10.36 1.07 8.35
C THR A 100 -9.95 0.14 9.49
N LEU A 101 -8.70 0.21 9.93
CA LEU A 101 -8.21 -0.58 11.06
C LEU A 101 -8.91 -0.19 12.36
N GLU A 102 -9.09 1.10 12.64
CA GLU A 102 -9.85 1.61 13.78
C GLU A 102 -11.27 1.03 13.82
N HIS A 103 -11.97 1.05 12.67
CA HIS A 103 -13.33 0.52 12.56
C HIS A 103 -13.40 -0.98 12.89
N PHE A 104 -12.51 -1.79 12.31
CA PHE A 104 -12.58 -3.26 12.45
C PHE A 104 -11.90 -3.81 13.70
N LEU A 105 -10.92 -3.12 14.27
CA LEU A 105 -10.28 -3.51 15.53
C LEU A 105 -11.07 -3.03 16.75
N GLY A 106 -11.91 -1.99 16.60
CA GLY A 106 -12.81 -1.53 17.65
C GLY A 106 -12.07 -1.22 18.96
N ALA A 107 -12.43 -1.89 20.05
CA ALA A 107 -11.80 -1.70 21.35
C ALA A 107 -10.30 -2.07 21.39
N ALA A 108 -9.81 -2.87 20.44
CA ALA A 108 -8.39 -3.18 20.32
C ALA A 108 -7.59 -2.04 19.66
N TRP A 109 -8.25 -1.02 19.08
CA TRP A 109 -7.58 0.15 18.52
C TRP A 109 -7.17 1.13 19.63
N THR A 110 -5.97 0.92 20.18
CA THR A 110 -5.37 1.79 21.19
C THR A 110 -4.38 2.79 20.54
N PRO A 111 -3.95 3.84 21.26
CA PRO A 111 -2.92 4.75 20.76
C PRO A 111 -1.60 4.05 20.37
N GLU A 112 -1.23 2.99 21.08
CA GLU A 112 -0.04 2.17 20.76
C GLU A 112 -0.23 1.41 19.44
N VAL A 113 -1.41 0.84 19.23
CA VAL A 113 -1.76 0.14 17.99
C VAL A 113 -1.75 1.13 16.82
N ALA A 114 -2.35 2.31 16.99
CA ALA A 114 -2.36 3.36 15.98
C ALA A 114 -0.94 3.83 15.62
N ALA A 115 -0.07 4.05 16.62
CA ALA A 115 1.31 4.44 16.40
C ALA A 115 2.10 3.35 15.64
N THR A 116 1.94 2.08 16.04
CA THR A 116 2.60 0.93 15.42
C THR A 116 2.22 0.78 13.95
N TRP A 117 0.92 0.84 13.65
CA TRP A 117 0.44 0.76 12.27
C TRP A 117 0.86 1.97 11.43
N SER A 118 0.85 3.17 12.00
CA SER A 118 1.30 4.38 11.32
C SER A 118 2.78 4.30 10.95
N GLU A 119 3.62 3.81 11.86
CA GLU A 119 5.06 3.64 11.60
C GLU A 119 5.32 2.60 10.50
N ALA A 120 4.61 1.46 10.55
CA ALA A 120 4.70 0.43 9.51
C ALA A 120 4.22 0.92 8.13
N TYR A 121 3.11 1.66 8.09
CA TYR A 121 2.60 2.25 6.86
C TYR A 121 3.59 3.24 6.26
N ASN A 122 4.13 4.16 7.07
CA ASN A 122 5.08 5.17 6.62
C ASN A 122 6.35 4.54 6.04
N LEU A 123 6.85 3.47 6.66
CA LEU A 123 8.00 2.73 6.14
C LEU A 123 7.69 2.09 4.78
N ALA A 124 6.53 1.44 4.64
CA ALA A 124 6.13 0.83 3.38
C ALA A 124 5.92 1.87 2.26
N ALA A 125 5.21 2.97 2.57
CA ALA A 125 4.98 4.07 1.65
C ALA A 125 6.31 4.71 1.19
N LYS A 126 7.28 4.87 2.10
CA LYS A 126 8.63 5.36 1.77
C LYS A 126 9.34 4.44 0.78
N VAL A 127 9.37 3.12 1.02
CA VAL A 127 9.99 2.16 0.09
C VAL A 127 9.34 2.22 -1.29
N MET A 128 8.01 2.26 -1.34
CA MET A 128 7.25 2.37 -2.60
C MET A 128 7.55 3.67 -3.35
N ALA A 129 7.54 4.80 -2.65
CA ALA A 129 7.80 6.12 -3.24
C ALA A 129 9.24 6.25 -3.74
N GLU A 130 10.23 5.77 -2.98
CA GLU A 130 11.63 5.75 -3.40
C GLU A 130 11.84 4.87 -4.64
N SER A 131 11.20 3.70 -4.68
CA SER A 131 11.27 2.80 -5.82
C SER A 131 10.64 3.41 -7.07
N ALA A 132 9.47 4.03 -6.93
CA ALA A 132 8.80 4.76 -8.02
C ALA A 132 9.70 5.88 -8.57
N HIS A 133 10.27 6.69 -7.68
CA HIS A 133 11.19 7.77 -8.05
C HIS A 133 12.41 7.24 -8.81
N LYS A 134 13.06 6.18 -8.31
CA LYS A 134 14.20 5.54 -8.98
C LYS A 134 13.83 4.98 -10.35
N ALA A 135 12.64 4.43 -10.54
CA ALA A 135 12.21 3.90 -11.83
C ALA A 135 11.87 4.99 -12.86
N MET A 136 11.53 6.20 -12.42
CA MET A 136 11.33 7.37 -13.27
C MET A 136 12.61 8.16 -13.56
N ASP A 137 13.74 7.79 -12.94
CA ASP A 137 15.04 8.44 -13.16
C ASP A 137 15.44 8.32 -14.66
N PRO A 138 15.62 9.45 -15.38
CA PRO A 138 16.01 9.45 -16.78
C PRO A 138 17.30 8.68 -17.07
N SER A 139 18.21 8.55 -16.10
CA SER A 139 19.44 7.76 -16.24
C SER A 139 19.19 6.25 -16.33
N ARG A 140 18.02 5.77 -15.90
CA ARG A 140 17.59 4.38 -16.02
C ARG A 140 16.81 4.10 -17.31
N TYR A 141 16.52 5.13 -18.10
CA TYR A 141 16.03 4.95 -19.46
C TYR A 141 17.11 4.25 -20.28
N LYS A 142 16.84 2.99 -20.66
CA LYS A 142 17.61 2.31 -21.70
C LYS A 142 16.95 2.63 -23.04
N PRO A 143 17.56 3.46 -23.90
CA PRO A 143 17.04 3.64 -25.26
C PRO A 143 17.00 2.27 -25.92
N LEU A 144 15.86 1.94 -26.53
CA LEU A 144 15.84 0.84 -27.48
C LEU A 144 16.78 1.24 -28.63
N ALA A 145 17.77 0.42 -28.95
CA ALA A 145 18.51 0.62 -30.19
C ALA A 145 17.51 0.55 -31.35
N SER A 146 17.80 1.24 -32.47
CA SER A 146 16.92 1.35 -33.64
C SER A 146 16.56 -0.01 -34.30
N ASN A 147 17.13 -1.10 -33.81
CA ASN A 147 16.93 -2.50 -34.18
C ASN A 147 16.32 -3.37 -33.04
N GLY A 148 15.83 -2.78 -31.95
CA GLY A 148 15.10 -3.49 -30.89
C GLY A 148 15.95 -4.31 -29.92
N VAL A 149 17.28 -4.14 -29.89
CA VAL A 149 18.17 -4.84 -28.96
C VAL A 149 18.72 -3.86 -27.91
N PRO A 150 18.75 -4.20 -26.61
CA PRO A 150 19.37 -3.35 -25.59
C PRO A 150 20.88 -3.22 -25.84
N VAL A 151 21.41 -1.98 -25.79
CA VAL A 151 22.86 -1.74 -25.79
C VAL A 151 23.42 -2.13 -24.41
N SER A 152 24.49 -2.92 -24.42
CA SER A 152 25.15 -3.58 -23.28
C SER A 152 25.57 -2.65 -22.17
#